data_AF-A0A9N9NZ86-F1
#
_entry.id   AF-A0A9N9NZ86-F1
#
_cell.length_a   1.000
_cell.length_b   1.000
_cell.length_c   1.000
_cell.angle_alpha   90.00
_cell.angle_beta   90.00
_cell.angle_gamma   90.00
#
_symmetry.space_group_name_H-M   'P 1'
#
loop_
_entity.id
_entity.type
_entity.pdbx_description
1 polymer ?
#
loop_
_entity_poly.entity_id
_entity_poly.type
_entity_poly.pdbx_seq_one_letter_code
_entity_poly.pdbx_strand_id
1 'polypeptide(L)'
;EHSHILSKEMIDFEESKKFNNKMLDDIKFITVFCKFGATSQRKFLENKYPLHPIYSKDLYTAISKFCPTQKSLSNDVSLVLN
;
A
#
# COMPACT_ATOMS: atom_id res chain seq x y z
N GLU A 1 -12.14 -29.78 -21.47
CA GLU A 1 -12.59 -28.79 -20.47
C GLU A 1 -11.42 -28.37 -19.59
N HIS A 2 -10.86 -27.17 -19.77
CA HIS A 2 -9.73 -26.67 -18.96
C HIS A 2 -9.89 -25.21 -18.52
N SER A 3 -10.95 -24.51 -18.95
CA SER A 3 -11.13 -23.07 -18.76
C SER A 3 -11.42 -22.65 -17.31
N HIS A 4 -11.93 -23.57 -16.48
CA HIS A 4 -12.29 -23.28 -15.09
C HIS A 4 -11.08 -23.14 -14.15
N ILE A 5 -9.96 -23.80 -14.45
CA ILE A 5 -8.78 -23.85 -13.56
C ILE A 5 -7.99 -22.54 -13.64
N LEU A 6 -7.74 -22.04 -14.86
CA LEU A 6 -7.08 -20.74 -15.10
C LEU A 6 -7.81 -19.57 -14.44
N SER A 7 -9.14 -19.61 -14.46
CA SER A 7 -9.97 -18.57 -13.86
C SER A 7 -9.80 -18.54 -12.33
N LYS A 8 -9.70 -19.70 -11.69
CA LYS A 8 -9.52 -19.80 -10.23
C LYS A 8 -8.12 -19.35 -9.81
N GLU A 9 -7.08 -19.78 -10.53
CA GLU A 9 -5.70 -19.37 -10.24
C GLU A 9 -5.50 -17.86 -10.43
N MET A 10 -6.15 -17.24 -11.41
CA MET A 10 -6.13 -15.78 -11.57
C MET A 10 -6.81 -15.06 -10.40
N ILE A 11 -7.95 -15.56 -9.91
CA ILE A 11 -8.68 -14.99 -8.78
C ILE A 11 -7.86 -15.12 -7.49
N ASP A 12 -7.33 -16.31 -7.20
CA ASP A 12 -6.52 -16.57 -6.02
C ASP A 12 -5.22 -15.72 -6.04
N PHE A 13 -4.61 -15.54 -7.22
CA PHE A 13 -3.45 -14.66 -7.40
C PHE A 13 -3.80 -13.19 -7.15
N GLU A 14 -4.91 -12.70 -7.68
CA GLU A 14 -5.35 -11.32 -7.48
C GLU A 14 -5.77 -11.02 -6.03
N GLU A 15 -6.39 -11.98 -5.34
CA GLU A 15 -6.70 -11.88 -3.91
C GLU A 15 -5.43 -11.91 -3.06
N SER A 16 -4.46 -12.77 -3.38
CA SER A 16 -3.17 -12.84 -2.68
C SER A 16 -2.35 -11.55 -2.77
N LYS A 17 -2.63 -10.74 -3.81
CA LYS A 17 -1.99 -9.45 -4.05
C LYS A 17 -2.54 -8.32 -3.18
N LYS A 18 -3.75 -8.47 -2.65
CA LYS A 18 -4.40 -7.42 -1.85
C LYS A 18 -3.87 -7.46 -0.42
N PHE A 19 -3.43 -6.31 0.06
CA PHE A 19 -3.18 -6.14 1.49
C PHE A 19 -4.46 -6.37 2.28
N ASN A 20 -4.39 -7.28 3.25
CA ASN A 20 -5.47 -7.46 4.20
C ASN A 20 -5.57 -6.23 5.14
N ASN A 21 -6.67 -6.12 5.88
CA ASN A 21 -6.91 -4.98 6.77
C ASN A 21 -5.79 -4.76 7.79
N LYS A 22 -5.21 -5.83 8.33
CA LYS A 22 -4.11 -5.74 9.30
C LYS A 22 -2.84 -5.16 8.69
N MET A 23 -2.52 -5.54 7.46
CA MET A 23 -1.41 -4.96 6.69
C MET A 23 -1.66 -3.49 6.39
N LEU A 24 -2.89 -3.11 6.05
CA LEU A 24 -3.27 -1.71 5.82
C LEU A 24 -3.15 -0.87 7.10
N ASP A 25 -3.57 -1.41 8.25
CA ASP A 25 -3.41 -0.75 9.56
C ASP A 25 -1.94 -0.56 9.93
N ASP A 26 -1.10 -1.57 9.68
CA ASP A 26 0.35 -1.45 9.86
C ASP A 26 0.96 -0.41 8.91
N ILE A 27 0.60 -0.43 7.63
CA ILE A 27 1.07 0.56 6.64
C ILE A 27 0.67 1.97 7.09
N LYS A 28 -0.58 2.16 7.52
CA LYS A 28 -1.07 3.43 8.06
C LYS A 28 -0.28 3.86 9.29
N PHE A 29 -0.08 2.95 10.24
CA PHE A 29 0.64 3.25 11.48
C PHE A 29 2.07 3.69 11.19
N ILE A 30 2.78 2.93 10.37
CA ILE A 30 4.18 3.20 10.03
C ILE A 30 4.30 4.50 9.21
N THR A 31 3.37 4.72 8.28
CA THR A 31 3.36 5.92 7.42
C THR A 31 3.07 7.18 8.23
N VAL A 32 2.05 7.16 9.07
CA VAL A 32 1.57 8.35 9.80
C VAL A 32 2.41 8.63 11.04
N PHE A 33 2.72 7.60 11.84
CA PHE A 33 3.35 7.77 13.15
C PHE A 33 4.86 7.52 13.13
N CYS A 34 5.34 6.48 12.44
CA CYS A 34 6.77 6.18 12.39
C CYS A 34 7.53 6.99 11.33
N LYS A 35 6.83 7.54 10.33
CA LYS A 35 7.39 8.31 9.20
C LYS A 35 8.52 7.57 8.45
N PHE A 36 8.43 6.25 8.38
CA PHE A 36 9.44 5.45 7.67
C PHE A 36 9.33 5.66 6.16
N GLY A 37 10.48 5.74 5.49
CA GLY A 37 10.56 5.69 4.04
C GLY A 37 10.11 4.34 3.48
N ALA A 38 9.65 4.31 2.22
CA ALA A 38 9.06 3.15 1.58
C ALA A 38 9.92 1.87 1.66
N THR A 39 11.25 2.00 1.55
CA THR A 39 12.19 0.87 1.69
C THR A 39 12.14 0.24 3.08
N SER A 40 12.09 1.06 4.14
CA SER A 40 12.02 0.57 5.52
C SER A 40 10.66 -0.03 5.83
N GLN A 41 9.58 0.58 5.31
CA GLN A 41 8.23 -0.01 5.43
C GLN A 41 8.14 -1.37 4.76
N ARG A 42 8.72 -1.49 3.54
CA ARG A 42 8.76 -2.75 2.81
C ARG A 42 9.43 -3.86 3.61
N LYS A 43 10.64 -3.61 4.11
CA LYS A 43 11.37 -4.58 4.93
C LYS A 43 10.60 -4.97 6.19
N PHE A 44 9.93 -4.02 6.83
CA PHE A 44 9.08 -4.31 7.99
C PHE A 44 7.94 -5.27 7.62
N LEU A 45 7.24 -5.01 6.53
CA LEU A 45 6.12 -5.84 6.09
C LEU A 45 6.57 -7.22 5.61
N GLU A 46 7.69 -7.31 4.89
CA GLU A 46 8.27 -8.59 4.47
C GLU A 46 8.63 -9.47 5.68
N ASN A 47 9.16 -8.86 6.75
CA ASN A 47 9.48 -9.59 7.98
C ASN A 47 8.23 -9.98 8.79
N LYS A 48 7.20 -9.12 8.84
CA LYS A 48 5.97 -9.37 9.60
C LYS A 48 5.00 -10.32 8.89
N TYR A 49 5.01 -10.32 7.57
CA TYR A 49 4.11 -11.07 6.69
C TYR A 49 4.90 -11.88 5.65
N PRO A 50 5.70 -12.89 6.06
CA PRO A 50 6.60 -13.60 5.16
C PRO A 50 5.90 -14.41 4.06
N LEU A 51 4.62 -14.74 4.25
CA LEU A 51 3.80 -15.46 3.26
C LEU A 51 3.05 -14.53 2.30
N HIS A 52 3.14 -13.21 2.49
CA HIS A 52 2.45 -12.23 1.66
C HIS A 52 3.47 -11.43 0.85
N PRO A 53 3.60 -11.69 -0.46
CA PRO A 53 4.54 -10.95 -1.29
C PRO A 53 4.21 -9.46 -1.30
N ILE A 54 5.20 -8.62 -0.95
CA ILE A 54 5.06 -7.17 -0.92
C ILE A 54 5.55 -6.56 -2.23
N TYR A 55 4.62 -6.25 -3.12
CA TYR A 55 4.95 -5.57 -4.38
C TYR A 55 5.11 -4.06 -4.17
N SER A 56 6.18 -3.49 -4.70
CA SER A 56 6.45 -2.05 -4.57
C SER A 56 5.28 -1.19 -5.04
N LYS A 57 4.68 -1.50 -6.19
CA LYS A 57 3.57 -0.71 -6.76
C LYS A 57 2.37 -0.63 -5.82
N ASP A 58 2.02 -1.76 -5.21
CA ASP A 58 0.88 -1.88 -4.30
C ASP A 58 1.21 -1.17 -2.97
N LEU A 59 2.43 -1.34 -2.46
CA LEU A 59 2.92 -0.62 -1.28
C LEU A 59 2.90 0.90 -1.47
N TYR A 60 3.43 1.42 -2.59
CA TYR A 60 3.40 2.86 -2.88
C TYR A 60 1.97 3.39 -3.00
N THR A 61 1.07 2.61 -3.60
CA THR A 61 -0.36 2.96 -3.68
C THR A 61 -0.98 3.03 -2.29
N ALA A 62 -0.69 2.07 -1.42
CA ALA A 62 -1.19 2.06 -0.04
C ALA A 62 -0.62 3.23 0.78
N ILE A 63 0.69 3.49 0.70
CA ILE A 63 1.34 4.63 1.36
C ILE A 63 0.72 5.94 0.89
N SER A 64 0.50 6.11 -0.43
CA SER A 64 -0.10 7.32 -1.00
C SER A 64 -1.52 7.61 -0.48
N LYS A 65 -2.26 6.59 0.00
CA LYS A 65 -3.59 6.78 0.60
C LYS A 65 -3.51 7.39 2.01
N PHE A 66 -2.44 7.11 2.75
CA PHE A 66 -2.28 7.55 4.14
C PHE A 66 -1.34 8.75 4.29
N CYS A 67 -0.44 8.93 3.33
CA CYS A 67 0.36 10.11 3.15
C CYS A 67 0.12 10.59 1.70
N PRO A 68 -0.93 11.40 1.49
CA PRO A 68 -1.08 12.12 0.23
C PRO A 68 0.22 12.91 0.06
N THR A 69 1.08 12.47 -0.85
CA THR A 69 2.28 13.24 -1.19
C THR A 69 1.82 14.67 -1.47
N GLN A 70 2.59 15.68 -1.04
CA GLN A 70 2.28 17.12 -1.16
C GLN A 70 1.82 17.59 -2.56
N LYS A 71 1.84 16.74 -3.59
CA LYS A 71 1.19 16.98 -4.88
C LYS A 71 -0.33 17.13 -4.78
N SER A 72 -1.01 16.66 -3.74
CA SER A 72 -2.41 17.01 -3.47
C SER A 72 -2.56 18.24 -2.56
N LEU A 73 -1.46 18.87 -2.14
CA LEU A 73 -1.44 20.15 -1.42
C LEU A 73 -1.04 21.32 -2.34
N SER A 74 -1.19 21.15 -3.66
CA SER A 74 -0.95 22.19 -4.65
C SER A 74 -2.23 22.37 -5.48
N ASN A 75 -3.30 22.85 -4.86
CA ASN A 75 -4.31 23.65 -5.56
C ASN A 75 -5.29 24.44 -4.68
N ASP A 76 -5.13 24.48 -3.34
CA ASP A 76 -5.99 25.33 -2.51
C ASP A 76 -5.28 25.85 -1.25
N VAL A 77 -4.09 26.43 -1.42
CA VAL A 77 -3.57 27.40 -0.46
C VAL A 77 -3.61 28.75 -1.16
N SER A 78 -4.84 29.27 -1.27
CA SER A 78 -5.06 30.69 -1.54
C SER A 78 -4.27 31.48 -0.50
N LEU A 79 -3.22 32.16 -0.95
CA LEU A 79 -2.48 33.13 -0.16
C LEU A 79 -3.44 34.24 0.26
N VAL A 80 -4.08 34.09 1.42
CA VAL A 80 -4.50 35.25 2.20
C VAL A 80 -3.22 35.79 2.84
N LEU A 81 -2.51 36.59 2.05
CA LEU A 81 -1.52 37.52 2.59
C LEU A 81 -2.32 38.62 3.30
N ASN A 82 -2.20 38.68 4.62
CA ASN A 82 -2.57 39.85 5.41
C ASN A 82 -1.49 40.92 5.29
#